data_AF-A0A7K3EYS5-F1
#
_entry.id   AF-A0A7K3EYS5-F1
#
_cell.length_a   1.000
_cell.length_b   1.000
_cell.length_c   1.000
_cell.angle_alpha   90.00
_cell.angle_beta   90.00
_cell.angle_gamma   90.00
#
_symmetry.space_group_name_H-M   'P 1'
#
loop_
_entity.id
_entity.type
_entity.pdbx_description
1 polymer ?
#
loop_
_entity_poly.entity_id
_entity_poly.type
_entity_poly.pdbx_seq_one_letter_code
_entity_poly.pdbx_strand_id
1 'polypeptide(L)'
;RDLAAVRAPDRLVRRYGTEAPDVVALAARDPRLAERVLPGHPVTGAELLWAVRHEGALDESDLLDRRTRIGLVPEDRAAALDAVRGLVGEAMAERAG
;
A
#
# COMPACT_ATOMS: atom_id res chain seq x y z
N ARG A 1 -15.30 -18.49 -3.82
CA ARG A 1 -14.22 -18.34 -4.82
C ARG A 1 -12.95 -18.88 -4.16
N ASP A 2 -12.26 -19.85 -4.76
CA ASP A 2 -11.06 -20.47 -4.16
C ASP A 2 -9.85 -19.54 -4.31
N LEU A 3 -9.19 -19.22 -3.18
CA LEU A 3 -8.01 -18.35 -3.16
C LEU A 3 -6.74 -19.08 -3.64
N ALA A 4 -6.71 -20.42 -3.62
CA ALA A 4 -5.55 -21.21 -4.05
C ALA A 4 -5.24 -21.04 -5.55
N ALA A 5 -6.21 -20.61 -6.34
CA ALA A 5 -6.05 -20.38 -7.78
C ALA A 5 -5.57 -18.95 -8.13
N VAL A 6 -5.49 -18.03 -7.16
CA VAL A 6 -5.11 -16.63 -7.40
C VAL A 6 -3.61 -16.54 -7.68
N ARG A 7 -3.25 -16.02 -8.85
CA ARG A 7 -1.85 -15.84 -9.27
C ARG A 7 -1.27 -14.53 -8.74
N ALA A 8 -0.87 -14.53 -7.48
CA ALA A 8 -0.15 -13.44 -6.83
C ALA A 8 0.68 -13.99 -5.66
N PRO A 9 1.67 -13.25 -5.13
CA PRO A 9 2.40 -13.66 -3.95
C PRO A 9 1.46 -13.95 -2.77
N ASP A 10 1.69 -15.06 -2.04
CA ASP A 10 0.82 -15.51 -0.95
C ASP A 10 0.52 -14.44 0.10
N ARG A 11 1.48 -13.57 0.41
CA ARG A 11 1.27 -12.44 1.34
C ARG A 11 0.15 -11.53 0.85
N LEU A 12 0.16 -11.20 -0.43
CA LEU A 12 -0.85 -10.33 -1.02
C LEU A 12 -2.18 -11.08 -1.16
N VAL A 13 -2.18 -12.37 -1.50
CA VAL A 13 -3.42 -13.17 -1.54
C VAL A 13 -4.06 -13.26 -0.14
N ARG A 14 -3.27 -13.47 0.92
CA ARG A 14 -3.78 -13.49 2.31
C ARG A 14 -4.39 -12.15 2.73
N ARG A 15 -3.91 -11.04 2.17
CA ARG A 15 -4.30 -9.68 2.58
C ARG A 15 -5.42 -9.09 1.72
N TYR A 16 -5.36 -9.31 0.42
CA TYR A 16 -6.22 -8.71 -0.61
C TYR A 16 -7.12 -9.73 -1.32
N GLY A 17 -7.01 -11.02 -0.98
CA GLY A 17 -7.81 -12.07 -1.57
C GLY A 17 -7.69 -12.09 -3.11
N THR A 18 -8.82 -12.00 -3.78
CA THR A 18 -8.89 -12.04 -5.25
C THR A 18 -8.38 -10.77 -5.93
N GLU A 19 -8.17 -9.68 -5.18
CA GLU A 19 -7.67 -8.40 -5.68
C GLU A 19 -6.14 -8.33 -5.68
N ALA A 20 -5.46 -9.33 -5.09
CA ALA A 20 -4.01 -9.38 -5.03
C ALA A 20 -3.30 -9.23 -6.40
N PRO A 21 -3.80 -9.80 -7.51
CA PRO A 21 -3.20 -9.57 -8.83
C PRO A 21 -3.25 -8.10 -9.27
N ASP A 22 -4.29 -7.36 -8.90
CA ASP A 22 -4.43 -5.95 -9.28
C ASP A 22 -3.45 -5.07 -8.48
N VAL A 23 -3.21 -5.41 -7.21
CA VAL A 23 -2.13 -4.80 -6.41
C VAL A 23 -0.77 -5.05 -7.05
N VAL A 24 -0.50 -6.28 -7.51
CA VAL A 24 0.75 -6.61 -8.22
C VAL A 24 0.85 -5.82 -9.53
N ALA A 25 -0.25 -5.64 -10.25
CA ALA A 25 -0.27 -4.89 -11.50
C ALA A 25 0.08 -3.40 -11.28
N LEU A 26 -0.23 -2.81 -10.12
CA LEU A 26 0.24 -1.45 -9.77
C LEU A 26 1.76 -1.40 -9.67
N ALA A 27 2.38 -2.35 -8.97
CA ALA A 27 3.83 -2.44 -8.84
C ALA A 27 4.54 -2.61 -10.20
N ALA A 28 3.91 -3.27 -11.17
CA ALA A 28 4.46 -3.44 -12.52
C ALA A 28 4.42 -2.17 -13.38
N ARG A 29 3.59 -1.18 -13.03
CA ARG A 29 3.43 0.07 -13.81
C ARG A 29 4.42 1.16 -13.42
N ASP A 30 4.91 1.13 -12.19
CA ASP A 30 5.89 2.09 -11.69
C ASP A 30 6.85 1.37 -10.72
N PRO A 31 8.16 1.32 -11.02
CA PRO A 31 9.15 0.69 -10.15
C PRO A 31 9.12 1.19 -8.71
N ARG A 32 8.80 2.47 -8.49
CA ARG A 32 8.70 3.05 -7.14
C ARG A 32 7.59 2.39 -6.31
N LEU A 33 6.54 1.88 -6.96
CA LEU A 33 5.45 1.17 -6.29
C LEU A 33 5.81 -0.27 -5.94
N ALA A 34 6.82 -0.86 -6.59
CA ALA A 34 7.35 -2.17 -6.25
C ALA A 34 8.28 -2.13 -5.02
N GLU A 35 8.81 -0.95 -4.69
CA GLU A 35 9.71 -0.76 -3.56
C GLU A 35 8.95 -0.81 -2.23
N ARG A 36 9.66 -1.28 -1.20
CA ARG A 36 9.17 -1.24 0.18
C ARG A 36 9.21 0.19 0.68
N VAL A 37 8.17 0.58 1.43
CA VAL A 37 8.10 1.90 2.06
C VAL A 37 9.21 2.08 3.10
N LEU A 38 9.57 1.00 3.79
CA LEU A 38 10.65 0.95 4.76
C LEU A 38 11.49 -0.32 4.62
N PRO A 39 12.81 -0.26 4.87
CA PRO A 39 13.61 -1.45 5.10
C PRO A 39 13.00 -2.32 6.21
N GLY A 40 12.97 -3.65 6.03
CA GLY A 40 12.41 -4.58 7.01
C GLY A 40 10.88 -4.65 7.07
N HIS A 41 10.14 -3.68 6.51
CA HIS A 41 8.67 -3.71 6.48
C HIS A 41 8.14 -4.31 5.16
N PRO A 42 7.11 -5.18 5.17
CA PRO A 42 6.63 -5.84 3.96
C PRO A 42 5.79 -4.94 3.03
N VAL A 43 5.34 -3.79 3.51
CA VAL A 43 4.45 -2.90 2.75
C VAL A 43 5.21 -2.17 1.64
N THR A 44 4.61 -2.21 0.46
CA THR A 44 5.11 -1.58 -0.78
C THR A 44 4.31 -0.34 -1.16
N GLY A 45 4.85 0.50 -2.04
CA GLY A 45 4.11 1.65 -2.58
C GLY A 45 2.81 1.25 -3.29
N ALA A 46 2.78 0.08 -3.93
CA ALA A 46 1.57 -0.45 -4.57
C ALA A 46 0.43 -0.68 -3.57
N GLU A 47 0.74 -1.18 -2.37
CA GLU A 47 -0.25 -1.37 -1.30
C GLU A 47 -0.77 -0.04 -0.75
N LEU A 48 0.08 1.00 -0.69
CA LEU A 48 -0.36 2.36 -0.33
C LEU A 48 -1.31 2.94 -1.37
N LEU A 49 -0.93 2.88 -2.65
CA LEU A 49 -1.74 3.41 -3.74
C LEU A 49 -3.07 2.64 -3.87
N TRP A 50 -3.04 1.33 -3.64
CA TRP A 50 -4.26 0.52 -3.57
C TRP A 50 -5.20 1.01 -2.48
N ALA A 51 -4.68 1.25 -1.28
CA ALA A 51 -5.48 1.72 -0.16
C ALA A 51 -6.13 3.09 -0.43
N VAL A 52 -5.43 4.02 -1.09
CA VAL A 52 -6.01 5.31 -1.51
C VAL A 52 -7.11 5.13 -2.56
N ARG A 53 -6.86 4.33 -3.60
CA ARG A 53 -7.77 4.22 -4.74
C ARG A 53 -9.00 3.36 -4.47
N HIS A 54 -8.84 2.25 -3.76
CA HIS A 54 -9.85 1.20 -3.64
C HIS A 54 -10.36 1.00 -2.22
N GLU A 55 -9.56 1.30 -1.19
CA GLU A 55 -9.96 1.10 0.20
C GLU A 55 -10.41 2.38 0.93
N GLY A 56 -10.34 3.53 0.25
CA GLY A 56 -10.80 4.81 0.77
C GLY A 56 -9.90 5.41 1.84
N ALA A 57 -8.59 5.16 1.79
CA ALA A 57 -7.64 5.85 2.67
C ALA A 57 -7.68 7.37 2.41
N LEU A 58 -7.93 8.15 3.46
CA LEU A 58 -8.21 9.58 3.35
C LEU A 58 -6.96 10.47 3.45
N ASP A 59 -5.99 10.04 4.24
CA ASP A 59 -4.77 10.81 4.54
C ASP A 59 -3.61 9.88 4.89
N GLU A 60 -2.42 10.44 5.11
CA GLU A 60 -1.23 9.67 5.47
C GLU A 60 -1.39 8.91 6.81
N SER A 61 -2.20 9.42 7.73
CA SER A 61 -2.42 8.79 9.03
C SER A 61 -3.31 7.56 8.90
N ASP A 62 -4.31 7.57 8.01
CA ASP A 62 -5.07 6.37 7.64
C ASP A 62 -4.14 5.28 7.11
N LEU A 63 -3.27 5.65 6.17
CA LEU A 63 -2.33 4.71 5.57
C LEU A 63 -1.40 4.11 6.61
N LEU A 64 -0.71 4.96 7.38
CA LEU A 64 0.29 4.53 8.35
C LEU A 64 -0.34 3.78 9.52
N ASP A 65 -1.44 4.29 10.08
CA ASP A 65 -1.92 3.85 11.39
C ASP A 65 -3.02 2.78 11.27
N ARG A 66 -3.79 2.74 10.18
CA ARG A 66 -4.91 1.80 10.01
C ARG A 66 -4.67 0.76 8.92
N ARG A 67 -4.36 1.22 7.70
CA ARG A 67 -4.25 0.34 6.53
C ARG A 67 -3.01 -0.54 6.63
N THR A 68 -1.86 0.06 6.90
CA THR A 68 -0.58 -0.65 6.90
C THR A 68 -0.16 -1.10 8.29
N ARG A 69 -0.57 -0.36 9.33
CA ARG A 69 -0.13 -0.51 10.72
C ARG A 69 1.37 -0.32 10.93
N ILE A 70 2.06 0.35 9.99
CA ILE A 70 3.43 0.86 10.20
C ILE A 70 3.46 1.76 11.45
N GLY A 71 2.38 2.51 11.67
CA GLY A 71 2.19 3.41 12.80
C GLY A 71 2.22 2.79 14.20
N LEU A 72 2.20 1.46 14.32
CA LEU A 72 2.28 0.78 15.62
C LEU A 72 3.65 0.94 16.28
N VAL A 73 4.70 1.18 15.49
CA VAL A 73 6.03 1.53 15.97
C VAL A 73 6.26 3.01 15.66
N PRO A 74 6.38 3.90 16.68
CA PRO A 74 6.52 5.34 16.46
C PRO A 74 7.70 5.71 15.56
N GLU A 75 8.83 5.01 15.69
CA GLU A 75 10.04 5.22 14.90
C GLU A 75 9.81 4.89 13.42
N ASP A 76 9.15 3.76 13.13
CA ASP A 76 8.81 3.37 11.77
C ASP A 76 7.78 4.33 11.16
N ARG A 77 6.79 4.77 11.96
CA ARG A 77 5.82 5.78 11.53
C ARG A 77 6.52 7.05 11.05
N ALA A 78 7.46 7.56 11.85
CA ALA A 78 8.22 8.75 11.53
C ALA A 78 9.08 8.55 10.28
N ALA A 79 9.76 7.41 10.18
CA ALA A 79 10.61 7.08 9.03
C ALA A 79 9.83 6.90 7.72
N ALA A 80 8.58 6.42 7.76
CA ALA A 80 7.77 6.16 6.58
C ALA A 80 7.05 7.40 6.03
N LEU A 81 6.92 8.47 6.82
CA LEU A 81 6.03 9.59 6.51
C LEU A 81 6.35 10.24 5.16
N ASP A 82 7.62 10.55 4.91
CA ASP A 82 8.02 11.23 3.67
C ASP A 82 7.89 10.31 2.45
N ALA A 83 8.20 9.03 2.60
CA ALA A 83 8.01 8.03 1.55
C ALA A 83 6.52 7.88 1.18
N VAL A 84 5.62 7.83 2.16
CA VAL A 84 4.17 7.79 1.92
C VAL A 84 3.72 9.02 1.14
N ARG A 85 4.11 10.23 1.59
CA ARG A 85 3.72 11.48 0.92
C ARG A 85 4.22 11.54 -0.52
N GLY A 86 5.47 11.13 -0.77
CA GLY A 86 6.05 11.13 -2.11
C GLY A 86 5.41 10.12 -3.07
N LEU A 87 4.90 9.00 -2.56
CA LEU A 87 4.31 7.94 -3.40
C LEU A 87 2.84 8.15 -3.73
N VAL A 88 2.06 8.76 -2.84
CA VAL A 88 0.59 8.85 -3.00
C VAL A 88 0.00 10.25 -2.87
N GLY A 89 0.81 11.28 -2.64
CA GLY A 89 0.33 12.65 -2.48
C GLY A 89 -0.53 13.14 -3.65
N GLU A 90 -0.12 12.86 -4.88
CA GLU A 90 -0.90 13.18 -6.09
C GLU A 90 -2.25 12.45 -6.09
N ALA A 91 -2.25 11.14 -5.82
CA ALA A 91 -3.47 10.33 -5.80
C ALA A 91 -4.44 10.72 -4.66
N MET A 92 -3.92 11.24 -3.54
CA MET A 92 -4.76 11.79 -2.46
C MET A 92 -5.36 13.14 -2.85
N ALA A 93 -4.58 14.02 -3.49
CA ALA A 93 -5.07 15.32 -3.95
C ALA A 93 -6.20 15.18 -4.99
N GLU A 94 -6.09 14.21 -5.91
CA GLU A 94 -7.13 13.91 -6.91
C GLU A 94 -8.47 13.47 -6.30
N ARG A 95 -8.47 12.92 -5.07
CA ARG A 95 -9.69 12.49 -4.38
C ARG A 95 -10.33 13.59 -3.54
N ALA A 96 -9.56 14.61 -3.19
CA ALA A 96 -10.02 15.73 -2.36
C ALA A 96 -10.69 16.84 -3.18
N GLY A 97 -10.50 16.85 -4.51
CA GLY A 97 -11.20 17.71 -5.46
C GLY A 97 -12.44 17.06 -6.04
#